data_AF-A0A353LKL1-F1
#
_entry.id   AF-A0A353LKL1-F1
#
_cell.length_a   1.000
_cell.length_b   1.000
_cell.length_c   1.000
_cell.angle_alpha   90.00
_cell.angle_beta   90.00
_cell.angle_gamma   90.00
#
_symmetry.space_group_name_H-M   'P 1'
#
loop_
_entity.id
_entity.type
_entity.pdbx_description
1 polymer ?
#
loop_
_entity_poly.entity_id
_entity_poly.type
_entity_poly.pdbx_seq_one_letter_code
_entity_poly.pdbx_strand_id
1 'polypeptide(L)'
;RGMNRYRVTLRKKKERTATVAFTVRAEKGYQGTAVVREPVTLKTSTGLMKSGDWSQEGALRYYSGGIRYRQSYELNNTAGAKQIMLKLGEVVATCEVTVNGQSAGVLISPPYELDITGLVKDGKNDIEVLVYSTLSNHYQTIPTPYRGEPRAGLIGPV
;
A
#
# COMPACT_ATOMS: atom_id res chain seq x y z
N ARG A 1 -23.12 -16.02 25.41
CA ARG A 1 -23.89 -15.31 24.36
C ARG A 1 -22.95 -14.30 23.70
N GLY A 2 -22.59 -14.61 22.46
CA GLY A 2 -21.22 -14.47 21.98
C GLY A 2 -21.01 -13.35 20.99
N MET A 3 -19.72 -13.07 20.80
CA MET A 3 -19.15 -12.25 19.76
C MET A 3 -19.59 -12.75 18.39
N ASN A 4 -20.55 -12.06 17.77
CA ASN A 4 -20.95 -12.36 16.40
C ASN A 4 -19.90 -11.75 15.46
N ARG A 5 -19.16 -12.59 14.73
CA ARG A 5 -18.22 -12.14 13.70
C ARG A 5 -18.95 -12.03 12.36
N TYR A 6 -19.06 -10.81 11.86
CA TYR A 6 -19.62 -10.54 10.53
C TYR A 6 -18.48 -10.44 9.51
N ARG A 7 -18.67 -11.04 8.33
CA ARG A 7 -17.74 -10.94 7.20
C ARG A 7 -18.48 -10.37 5.99
N VAL A 8 -17.97 -9.28 5.45
CA VAL A 8 -18.46 -8.70 4.19
C VAL A 8 -17.41 -8.92 3.12
N THR A 9 -17.81 -9.44 1.96
CA THR A 9 -16.94 -9.64 0.80
C THR A 9 -17.55 -8.94 -0.40
N LEU A 10 -16.80 -8.01 -0.99
CA LEU A 10 -17.23 -7.29 -2.18
C LEU A 10 -17.12 -8.18 -3.42
N ARG A 11 -18.18 -8.22 -4.24
CA ARG A 11 -18.25 -9.10 -5.44
C ARG A 11 -17.42 -8.60 -6.63
N LYS A 12 -17.10 -7.30 -6.67
CA LYS A 12 -16.33 -6.66 -7.75
C LYS A 12 -15.27 -5.76 -7.16
N LYS A 13 -14.09 -5.78 -7.76
CA LYS A 13 -13.03 -4.81 -7.48
C LYS A 13 -13.49 -3.43 -7.97
N LYS A 14 -13.14 -2.39 -7.22
CA LYS A 14 -13.35 -0.99 -7.59
C LYS A 14 -11.98 -0.35 -7.75
N GLU A 15 -11.85 0.53 -8.73
CA GLU A 15 -10.60 1.25 -9.02
C GLU A 15 -10.37 2.45 -8.08
N ARG A 16 -11.38 2.80 -7.28
CA ARG A 16 -11.32 3.90 -6.33
C ARG A 16 -11.77 3.43 -4.96
N THR A 17 -11.32 4.12 -3.93
CA THR A 17 -11.78 3.97 -2.55
C THR A 17 -13.31 4.08 -2.50
N ALA A 18 -13.94 3.12 -1.83
CA ALA A 18 -15.39 3.05 -1.69
C ALA A 18 -15.77 3.00 -0.22
N THR A 19 -16.85 3.68 0.13
CA THR A 19 -17.41 3.64 1.48
C THR A 19 -18.23 2.37 1.66
N VAL A 20 -17.90 1.58 2.68
CA VAL A 20 -18.71 0.44 3.12
C VAL A 20 -19.50 0.87 4.35
N ALA A 21 -20.83 0.89 4.25
CA ALA A 21 -21.72 1.17 5.36
C ALA A 21 -22.48 -0.11 5.76
N PHE A 22 -22.72 -0.29 7.06
CA PHE A 22 -23.55 -1.37 7.58
C PHE A 22 -24.38 -0.86 8.76
N THR A 23 -25.56 -1.44 8.95
CA THR A 23 -26.45 -1.11 10.07
C THR A 23 -26.48 -2.28 11.03
N VAL A 24 -26.33 -2.01 12.33
CA VAL A 24 -26.43 -3.02 13.38
C VAL A 24 -27.63 -2.70 14.27
N ARG A 25 -28.45 -3.71 14.59
CA ARG A 25 -29.50 -3.58 15.60
C ARG A 25 -28.90 -3.82 16.98
N ALA A 26 -29.02 -2.84 17.87
CA ALA A 26 -28.53 -2.94 19.24
C ALA A 26 -29.43 -3.84 20.10
N GLU A 27 -28.82 -4.68 20.94
CA GLU A 27 -29.53 -5.39 22.00
C GLU A 27 -29.65 -4.52 23.26
N LYS A 28 -30.63 -4.80 24.14
CA LYS A 28 -30.77 -4.11 25.42
C LYS A 28 -29.45 -4.18 26.21
N GLY A 29 -29.01 -3.03 26.73
CA GLY A 29 -27.74 -2.90 27.44
C GLY A 29 -26.54 -2.50 26.57
N TYR A 30 -26.67 -2.49 25.24
CA TYR A 30 -25.65 -2.00 24.32
C TYR A 30 -26.17 -0.73 23.65
N GLN A 31 -25.55 0.42 23.90
CA GLN A 31 -25.96 1.71 23.34
C GLN A 31 -24.79 2.39 22.62
N GLY A 32 -25.09 3.17 21.58
CA GLY A 32 -24.07 3.85 20.78
C GLY A 32 -23.03 2.89 20.20
N THR A 33 -21.75 3.23 20.37
CA THR A 33 -20.62 2.42 19.88
C THR A 33 -20.40 1.13 20.66
N ALA A 34 -21.04 0.95 21.82
CA ALA A 34 -20.92 -0.29 22.61
C ALA A 34 -21.45 -1.53 21.87
N VAL A 35 -22.20 -1.35 20.79
CA VAL A 35 -22.61 -2.45 19.89
C VAL A 35 -21.42 -3.15 19.22
N VAL A 36 -20.27 -2.47 19.11
CA VAL A 36 -19.01 -3.00 18.58
C VAL A 36 -18.05 -3.24 19.75
N ARG A 37 -17.81 -4.51 20.10
CA ARG A 37 -16.96 -4.89 21.26
C ARG A 37 -15.48 -5.04 20.93
N GLU A 38 -15.15 -5.13 19.66
CA GLU A 38 -13.77 -5.29 19.16
C GLU A 38 -13.51 -4.33 18.00
N PRO A 39 -12.26 -3.90 17.78
CA PRO A 39 -11.90 -3.08 16.63
C PRO A 39 -12.33 -3.72 15.30
N VAL A 40 -12.79 -2.89 14.38
CA VAL A 40 -13.06 -3.33 13.00
C VAL A 40 -11.75 -3.76 12.35
N THR A 41 -11.67 -5.02 11.94
CA THR A 41 -10.50 -5.55 11.24
C THR A 41 -10.77 -5.61 9.74
N LEU A 42 -9.85 -5.06 8.95
CA LEU A 42 -9.88 -5.14 7.49
C LEU A 42 -8.88 -6.19 7.02
N LYS A 43 -9.33 -7.11 6.16
CA LYS A 43 -8.46 -8.06 5.45
C LYS A 43 -8.50 -7.73 3.98
N THR A 44 -7.34 -7.43 3.41
CA THR A 44 -7.18 -7.09 2.00
C THR A 44 -6.47 -8.21 1.25
N SER A 45 -6.71 -8.26 -0.06
CA SER A 45 -6.00 -9.11 -1.02
C SER A 45 -5.47 -8.22 -2.15
N THR A 46 -5.05 -8.79 -3.28
CA THR A 46 -4.70 -8.01 -4.47
C THR A 46 -5.85 -7.10 -4.91
N GLY A 47 -5.55 -5.82 -5.10
CA GLY A 47 -6.49 -4.80 -5.56
C GLY A 47 -5.88 -3.94 -6.67
N LEU A 48 -6.64 -2.95 -7.14
CA LEU A 48 -6.15 -1.91 -8.03
C LEU A 48 -5.95 -0.65 -7.19
N MET A 49 -4.77 -0.03 -7.30
CA MET A 49 -4.41 1.17 -6.59
C MET A 49 -3.41 1.95 -7.45
N LYS A 50 -3.57 3.28 -7.52
CA LYS A 50 -2.56 4.15 -8.12
C LYS A 50 -1.40 4.37 -7.14
N SER A 51 -0.22 4.70 -7.65
CA SER A 51 0.82 5.33 -6.84
C SER A 51 0.29 6.64 -6.24
N GLY A 52 0.82 7.04 -5.09
CA GLY A 52 0.41 8.20 -4.31
C GLY A 52 0.51 7.97 -2.81
N ASP A 53 0.09 9.00 -2.06
CA ASP A 53 0.05 8.95 -0.59
C ASP A 53 -1.17 8.16 -0.11
N TRP A 54 -0.96 6.91 0.31
CA TRP A 54 -2.04 6.09 0.82
C TRP A 54 -2.55 6.55 2.18
N SER A 55 -1.85 7.48 2.85
CA SER A 55 -2.38 8.08 4.08
C SER A 55 -3.67 8.90 3.81
N GLN A 56 -3.89 9.28 2.55
CA GLN A 56 -5.10 10.00 2.10
C GLN A 56 -6.21 9.05 1.61
N GLU A 57 -5.99 7.74 1.62
CA GLU A 57 -6.88 6.75 0.99
C GLU A 57 -7.67 5.94 2.03
N GLY A 58 -8.84 6.47 2.43
CA GLY A 58 -9.82 5.76 3.24
C GLY A 58 -9.22 5.12 4.50
N ALA A 59 -9.31 3.79 4.61
CA ALA A 59 -8.78 3.07 5.77
C ALA A 59 -7.24 2.95 5.78
N LEU A 60 -6.56 3.13 4.65
CA LEU A 60 -5.10 3.10 4.57
C LEU A 60 -4.43 4.29 5.29
N ARG A 61 -5.22 5.34 5.58
CA ARG A 61 -4.85 6.43 6.50
C ARG A 61 -4.27 5.95 7.82
N TYR A 62 -4.75 4.80 8.30
CA TYR A 62 -4.38 4.22 9.59
C TYR A 62 -3.45 3.00 9.46
N TYR A 63 -3.09 2.63 8.22
CA TYR A 63 -2.26 1.48 7.95
C TYR A 63 -0.77 1.84 8.00
N SER A 64 -0.04 1.18 8.90
CA SER A 64 1.41 1.17 8.94
C SER A 64 1.91 -0.23 8.59
N GLY A 65 2.75 -0.34 7.58
CA GLY A 65 3.23 -1.64 7.10
C GLY A 65 3.70 -1.60 5.65
N GLY A 66 3.65 -2.75 4.99
CA GLY A 66 4.15 -2.95 3.63
C GLY A 66 3.03 -3.04 2.59
N ILE A 67 3.11 -2.25 1.51
CA ILE A 67 2.26 -2.40 0.32
C ILE A 67 3.15 -2.68 -0.89
N ARG A 68 2.78 -3.73 -1.63
CA ARG A 68 3.47 -4.15 -2.84
C ARG A 68 2.74 -3.66 -4.09
N TYR A 69 3.36 -2.75 -4.80
CA TYR A 69 2.96 -2.32 -6.14
C TYR A 69 3.56 -3.26 -7.18
N ARG A 70 2.77 -3.56 -8.22
CA ARG A 70 3.19 -4.41 -9.34
C ARG A 70 2.70 -3.81 -10.63
N GLN A 71 3.59 -3.64 -11.59
CA GLN A 71 3.23 -3.20 -12.93
C GLN A 71 4.14 -3.85 -13.96
N SER A 72 3.58 -4.17 -15.12
CA SER A 72 4.31 -4.67 -16.27
C SER A 72 4.59 -3.53 -17.25
N TYR A 73 5.80 -3.49 -17.80
CA TYR A 73 6.22 -2.52 -18.80
C TYR A 73 6.78 -3.23 -20.03
N GLU A 74 6.41 -2.75 -21.21
CA GLU A 74 7.01 -3.21 -22.48
C GLU A 74 8.21 -2.31 -22.81
N LEU A 75 9.40 -2.90 -22.90
CA LEU A 75 10.64 -2.20 -23.25
C LEU A 75 11.14 -2.72 -24.61
N ASN A 76 11.73 -1.84 -25.41
CA ASN A 76 12.31 -2.18 -26.70
C ASN A 76 13.77 -1.74 -26.76
N ASN A 77 14.60 -2.52 -27.42
CA ASN A 77 16.03 -2.25 -27.64
C ASN A 77 16.83 -2.13 -26.34
N THR A 78 16.53 -2.98 -25.33
CA THR A 78 17.25 -3.01 -24.06
C THR A 78 18.70 -3.48 -24.24
N ALA A 79 18.95 -4.37 -25.20
CA ALA A 79 20.29 -4.88 -25.49
C ALA A 79 21.28 -3.80 -25.99
N GLY A 80 20.77 -2.72 -26.61
CA GLY A 80 21.57 -1.58 -27.06
C GLY A 80 21.76 -0.49 -26.01
N ALA A 81 21.07 -0.58 -24.86
CA ALA A 81 21.14 0.44 -23.82
C ALA A 81 22.42 0.27 -22.99
N LYS A 82 23.20 1.35 -22.84
CA LYS A 82 24.37 1.37 -21.94
C LYS A 82 23.97 1.31 -20.47
N GLN A 83 22.83 1.94 -20.14
CA GLN A 83 22.32 2.03 -18.79
C GLN A 83 20.81 2.28 -18.81
N ILE A 84 20.09 1.58 -17.92
CA ILE A 84 18.65 1.73 -17.69
C ILE A 84 18.46 1.94 -16.19
N MET A 85 18.00 3.13 -15.81
CA MET A 85 17.77 3.52 -14.42
C MET A 85 16.27 3.51 -14.11
N LEU A 86 15.88 2.87 -13.01
CA LEU A 86 14.55 3.04 -12.41
C LEU A 86 14.61 4.19 -11.40
N LYS A 87 13.79 5.21 -11.61
CA LYS A 87 13.65 6.35 -10.70
C LYS A 87 12.26 6.30 -10.07
N LEU A 88 12.18 6.13 -8.76
CA LEU A 88 10.89 6.01 -8.06
C LEU A 88 10.30 7.36 -7.61
N GLY A 89 11.01 8.46 -7.86
CA GLY A 89 10.64 9.78 -7.36
C GLY A 89 10.66 9.80 -5.83
N GLU A 90 9.58 10.27 -5.20
CA GLU A 90 9.44 10.24 -3.75
C GLU A 90 8.85 8.92 -3.25
N VAL A 91 9.49 8.34 -2.23
CA VAL A 91 9.01 7.16 -1.49
C VAL A 91 8.98 7.49 0.00
N VAL A 92 7.89 7.10 0.67
CA VAL A 92 7.75 7.22 2.12
C VAL A 92 7.44 5.85 2.74
N ALA A 93 8.36 5.18 3.44
CA ALA A 93 9.70 5.63 3.86
C ALA A 93 10.86 4.81 3.28
N THR A 94 10.64 3.53 2.99
CA THR A 94 11.67 2.64 2.42
C THR A 94 11.03 1.73 1.39
N CYS A 95 11.81 1.20 0.46
CA CYS A 95 11.30 0.24 -0.51
C CYS A 95 12.30 -0.84 -0.91
N GLU A 96 11.77 -1.99 -1.31
CA GLU A 96 12.48 -3.05 -1.99
C GLU A 96 11.95 -3.15 -3.43
N VAL A 97 12.86 -3.23 -4.40
CA VAL A 97 12.53 -3.33 -5.82
C VAL A 97 12.91 -4.70 -6.34
N THR A 98 11.99 -5.32 -7.09
CA THR A 98 12.21 -6.56 -7.82
C THR A 98 11.87 -6.34 -9.30
N VAL A 99 12.73 -6.82 -10.20
CA VAL A 99 12.53 -6.77 -11.65
C VAL A 99 12.59 -8.20 -12.19
N ASN A 100 11.54 -8.65 -12.89
CA ASN A 100 11.42 -9.99 -13.45
C ASN A 100 11.66 -11.11 -12.41
N GLY A 101 11.23 -10.88 -11.16
CA GLY A 101 11.42 -11.81 -10.04
C GLY A 101 12.81 -11.79 -9.40
N GLN A 102 13.73 -10.94 -9.88
CA GLN A 102 15.08 -10.77 -9.33
C GLN A 102 15.17 -9.48 -8.52
N SER A 103 15.82 -9.53 -7.36
CA SER A 103 16.02 -8.35 -6.51
C SER A 103 16.89 -7.30 -7.21
N ALA A 104 16.37 -6.09 -7.37
CA ALA A 104 17.12 -4.93 -7.85
C ALA A 104 17.79 -4.15 -6.70
N GLY A 105 17.26 -4.26 -5.48
CA GLY A 105 17.85 -3.66 -4.29
C GLY A 105 16.83 -3.13 -3.30
N VAL A 106 17.34 -2.68 -2.15
CA VAL A 106 16.59 -2.02 -1.08
C VAL A 106 17.07 -0.59 -0.94
N LEU A 107 16.13 0.36 -0.93
CA LEU A 107 16.40 1.79 -0.80
C LEU A 107 15.78 2.29 0.51
N ILE A 108 16.62 2.86 1.39
CA ILE A 108 16.20 3.36 2.72
C ILE A 108 16.22 4.89 2.82
N SER A 109 16.74 5.57 1.81
CA SER A 109 16.82 7.03 1.75
C SER A 109 16.94 7.51 0.30
N PRO A 110 16.58 8.77 -0.01
CA PRO A 110 16.84 9.37 -1.31
C PRO A 110 18.33 9.42 -1.66
N PRO A 111 18.68 9.44 -2.96
CA PRO A 111 17.79 9.30 -4.11
C PRO A 111 17.25 7.87 -4.28
N TYR A 112 15.95 7.74 -4.59
CA TYR A 112 15.32 6.43 -4.80
C TYR A 112 15.50 5.95 -6.24
N GLU A 113 16.74 5.63 -6.60
CA GLU A 113 17.13 5.23 -7.95
C GLU A 113 17.96 3.95 -7.94
N LEU A 114 17.73 3.05 -8.91
CA LEU A 114 18.49 1.80 -9.08
C LEU A 114 18.84 1.59 -10.55
N ASP A 115 20.05 1.09 -10.79
CA ASP A 115 20.44 0.58 -12.09
C ASP A 115 19.82 -0.81 -12.29
N ILE A 116 18.95 -0.95 -13.28
CA ILE A 116 18.23 -2.18 -13.60
C ILE A 116 18.66 -2.77 -14.95
N THR A 117 19.76 -2.27 -15.53
CA THR A 117 20.23 -2.65 -16.88
C THR A 117 20.35 -4.16 -17.06
N GLY A 118 20.92 -4.85 -16.06
CA GLY A 118 21.12 -6.30 -16.09
C GLY A 118 19.87 -7.13 -15.76
N LEU A 119 18.77 -6.49 -15.38
CA LEU A 119 17.55 -7.17 -14.89
C LEU A 119 16.39 -7.09 -15.89
N VAL A 120 16.45 -6.15 -16.83
CA VAL A 120 15.44 -5.96 -17.87
C VAL A 120 15.77 -6.73 -19.14
N LYS A 121 14.75 -6.97 -19.95
CA LYS A 121 14.82 -7.66 -21.25
C LYS A 121 13.95 -6.95 -22.28
N ASP A 122 14.16 -7.27 -23.56
CA ASP A 122 13.22 -6.84 -24.61
C ASP A 122 11.83 -7.47 -24.40
N GLY A 123 10.80 -6.68 -24.65
CA GLY A 123 9.41 -7.01 -24.40
C GLY A 123 8.99 -6.77 -22.95
N LYS A 124 8.14 -7.66 -22.43
CA LYS A 124 7.50 -7.52 -21.13
C LYS A 124 8.46 -7.67 -19.96
N ASN A 125 8.48 -6.67 -19.08
CA ASN A 125 9.19 -6.66 -17.81
C ASN A 125 8.22 -6.46 -16.65
N ASP A 126 8.27 -7.34 -15.65
CA ASP A 126 7.46 -7.23 -14.45
C ASP A 126 8.25 -6.52 -13.35
N ILE A 127 7.78 -5.36 -12.91
CA ILE A 127 8.41 -4.55 -11.85
C ILE A 127 7.53 -4.61 -10.60
N GLU A 128 8.13 -4.96 -9.47
CA GLU A 128 7.50 -4.90 -8.15
C GLU A 128 8.25 -3.91 -7.25
N VAL A 129 7.49 -3.08 -6.54
CA VAL A 129 8.01 -2.16 -5.53
C VAL A 129 7.26 -2.41 -4.23
N LEU A 130 7.94 -2.96 -3.23
CA LEU A 130 7.42 -3.16 -1.89
C LEU A 130 7.80 -1.97 -1.02
N VAL A 131 6.83 -1.10 -0.72
CA VAL A 131 7.05 0.09 0.12
C VAL A 131 6.65 -0.22 1.55
N TYR A 132 7.51 0.11 2.50
CA TYR A 132 7.18 0.12 3.92
C TYR A 132 7.10 1.55 4.47
N SER A 133 6.00 1.86 5.14
CA SER A 133 5.82 3.12 5.88
C SER A 133 6.38 3.03 7.29
N THR A 134 6.39 4.17 7.99
CA THR A 134 6.64 4.22 9.45
C THR A 134 5.34 3.95 10.24
N LEU A 135 5.42 4.03 11.57
CA LEU A 135 4.27 3.96 12.48
C LEU A 135 3.39 5.22 12.50
N SER A 136 3.72 6.27 11.74
CA SER A 136 3.00 7.56 11.77
C SER A 136 1.49 7.41 11.52
N ASN A 137 1.10 6.54 10.57
CA ASN A 137 -0.31 6.24 10.27
C ASN A 137 -1.00 5.55 11.46
N HIS A 138 -0.34 4.58 12.10
CA HIS A 138 -0.88 3.89 13.27
C HIS A 138 -1.12 4.85 14.46
N TYR A 139 -0.24 5.83 14.68
CA TYR A 139 -0.36 6.82 15.75
C TYR A 139 -1.60 7.74 15.63
N GLN A 140 -2.28 7.72 14.49
CA GLN A 140 -3.58 8.38 14.34
C GLN A 140 -4.72 7.66 15.09
N THR A 141 -4.51 6.40 15.50
CA THR A 141 -5.54 5.55 16.13
C THR A 141 -5.53 5.57 17.66
N ILE A 142 -4.45 6.07 18.28
CA ILE A 142 -4.24 6.05 19.73
C ILE A 142 -3.86 7.45 20.27
N PRO A 143 -4.14 7.77 21.54
CA PRO A 143 -3.58 8.96 22.19
C PRO A 143 -2.06 8.80 22.35
N THR A 144 -1.27 9.66 21.73
CA THR A 144 0.19 9.61 21.77
C THR A 144 0.81 10.98 21.45
N PRO A 145 1.94 11.36 22.06
CA PRO A 145 2.66 12.58 21.68
C PRO A 145 3.31 12.51 20.29
N TYR A 146 3.42 11.31 19.70
CA TYR A 146 4.01 11.10 18.37
C TYR A 146 3.02 11.31 17.21
N ARG A 147 1.83 11.85 17.49
CA ARG A 147 0.81 12.09 16.47
C ARG A 147 1.20 13.30 15.60
N GLY A 148 1.76 13.03 14.44
CA GLY A 148 2.03 14.02 13.39
C GLY A 148 1.05 13.92 12.22
N GLU A 149 1.40 14.55 11.10
CA GLU A 149 0.71 14.36 9.82
C GLU A 149 1.25 13.11 9.11
N PRO A 150 0.43 12.07 8.90
CA PRO A 150 0.89 10.83 8.27
C PRO A 150 1.10 11.03 6.78
N ARG A 151 2.20 10.48 6.25
CA ARG A 151 2.47 10.31 4.82
C ARG A 151 3.06 8.92 4.61
N ALA A 152 2.63 8.24 3.56
CA ALA A 152 3.11 6.90 3.26
C ALA A 152 2.82 6.48 1.81
N GLY A 153 3.81 5.87 1.16
CA GLY A 153 3.60 5.20 -0.14
C GLY A 153 4.66 5.50 -1.19
N LEU A 154 4.40 4.97 -2.39
CA LEU A 154 5.13 5.29 -3.61
C LEU A 154 4.52 6.56 -4.19
N ILE A 155 5.07 7.72 -3.83
CA ILE A 155 4.50 9.03 -4.19
C ILE A 155 4.80 9.36 -5.66
N GLY A 156 6.01 9.05 -6.12
CA GLY A 156 6.43 9.26 -7.49
C GLY A 156 6.85 10.72 -7.79
N PRO A 157 6.85 11.14 -9.06
CA PRO A 157 6.56 10.32 -10.24
C PRO A 157 7.56 9.15 -10.39
N VAL A 158 7.08 8.06 -10.99
CA VAL A 158 7.86 6.86 -11.33
C VAL A 158 7.96 6.75 -12.84
#